data_AF-A0A090SFC1-F1
#
_entry.id   AF-A0A090SFC1-F1
#
_cell.length_a   1.000
_cell.length_b   1.000
_cell.length_c   1.000
_cell.angle_alpha   90.00
_cell.angle_beta   90.00
_cell.angle_gamma   90.00
#
_symmetry.space_group_name_H-M   'P 1'
#
loop_
_entity.id
_entity.type
_entity.pdbx_description
1 polymer ?
#
loop_
_entity_poly.entity_id
_entity_poly.type
_entity_poly.pdbx_seq_one_letter_code
_entity_poly.pdbx_strand_id
1 'polypeptide(L)' 'MFILIRLLKLAVISAVFFTIYDLIAFGEITWVSRFFG' A
#
# COMPACT_ATOMS: atom_id res chain seq x y z
N MET A 1 9.79 -19.61 -6.29
CA MET A 1 10.84 -18.66 -6.73
C MET A 1 10.98 -17.57 -5.67
N PHE A 2 12.08 -17.54 -4.91
CA PHE A 2 12.29 -16.66 -3.74
C PHE A 2 11.96 -15.17 -3.98
N ILE A 3 12.03 -14.71 -5.24
CA ILE A 3 11.73 -13.35 -5.65
C ILE A 3 10.26 -12.94 -5.39
N LEU A 4 9.29 -13.86 -5.58
CA LEU A 4 7.87 -13.58 -5.42
C LEU A 4 7.51 -13.30 -3.96
N ILE A 5 8.12 -14.05 -3.03
CA ILE A 5 7.94 -13.86 -1.59
C ILE A 5 8.51 -12.51 -1.16
N ARG A 6 9.66 -12.11 -1.73
CA ARG A 6 10.27 -10.81 -1.47
C ARG A 6 9.43 -9.67 -2.04
N LEU A 7 8.89 -9.83 -3.25
CA LEU A 7 7.97 -8.86 -3.85
C LEU A 7 6.69 -8.71 -3.03
N LEU A 8 6.09 -9.82 -2.59
CA LEU A 8 4.90 -9.80 -1.76
C LEU A 8 5.16 -9.06 -0.43
N LYS A 9 6.29 -9.35 0.21
CA LYS A 9 6.69 -8.66 1.45
C LYS A 9 6.85 -7.15 1.22
N LEU A 10 7.43 -6.74 0.10
CA LEU A 10 7.57 -5.33 -0.25
C LEU A 10 6.19 -4.68 -0.48
N ALA A 11 5.31 -5.34 -1.24
CA ALA A 11 3.97 -4.84 -1.52
C ALA A 11 3.12 -4.66 -0.24
N VAL A 12 3.23 -5.60 0.71
CA VAL A 12 2.55 -5.50 2.01
C VAL A 12 3.05 -4.30 2.79
N ILE A 13 4.37 -4.08 2.85
CA ILE A 13 4.95 -2.93 3.55
C ILE A 13 4.49 -1.62 2.89
N SER A 14 4.55 -1.53 1.57
CA SER A 14 4.08 -0.35 0.82
C SER A 14 2.60 -0.06 1.06
N ALA A 15 1.74 -1.08 1.08
CA ALA A 15 0.31 -0.92 1.35
C ALA A 15 0.04 -0.37 2.77
N VAL A 16 0.80 -0.83 3.78
CA VAL A 16 0.68 -0.30 5.15
C VAL A 16 1.11 1.17 5.21
N PHE A 17 2.25 1.52 4.60
CA PHE A 17 2.72 2.91 4.57
C PHE A 17 1.76 3.84 3.84
N PHE A 18 1.22 3.42 2.69
CA PHE A 18 0.22 4.20 1.99
C PHE A 18 -1.05 4.37 2.79
N THR A 19 -1.52 3.31 3.47
CA THR A 19 -2.70 3.41 4.34
C THR A 19 -2.50 4.43 5.46
N ILE A 20 -1.35 4.40 6.14
CA ILE A 20 -1.03 5.35 7.21
C ILE A 20 -0.92 6.78 6.66
N TYR A 21 -0.23 6.96 5.54
CA TYR A 21 -0.12 8.25 4.89
C TYR A 21 -1.48 8.83 4.50
N ASP A 22 -2.35 8.01 3.91
CA ASP A 22 -3.67 8.43 3.46
C ASP A 22 -4.57 8.82 4.64
N LEU A 23 -4.49 8.05 5.73
CA LEU A 23 -5.22 8.36 6.96
C LEU A 23 -4.74 9.67 7.61
N ILE A 24 -3.45 9.98 7.54
CA ILE A 24 -2.88 11.22 8.09
C ILE A 24 -3.19 12.42 7.19
N ALA A 25 -3.03 12.26 5.88
CA ALA A 25 -3.12 13.38 4.93
C ALA A 25 -4.57 13.70 4.53
N PHE A 26 -5.41 12.68 4.36
CA PHE A 26 -6.77 12.81 3.82
C PHE A 26 -7.85 12.35 4.81
N GLY A 27 -7.49 11.63 5.88
CA GLY A 27 -8.46 11.08 6.84
C GLY A 27 -9.21 9.84 6.33
N GLU A 28 -8.93 9.40 5.10
CA GLU A 28 -9.62 8.31 4.40
C GLU A 28 -8.60 7.45 3.65
N ILE A 29 -8.95 6.18 3.36
CA ILE A 29 -8.08 5.26 2.62
C ILE A 29 -8.36 5.41 1.11
N THR A 30 -7.71 6.36 0.45
CA THR A 30 -7.89 6.66 -0.99
C THR A 30 -6.77 6.10 -1.87
N TRP A 31 -5.70 5.54 -1.30
CA TRP A 31 -4.63 4.94 -2.11
C TRP A 31 -5.11 3.76 -2.95
N VAL A 32 -6.11 3.00 -2.48
CA VAL A 32 -6.71 1.88 -3.25
C VAL A 32 -7.51 2.42 -4.44
N SER A 33 -8.30 3.48 -4.25
CA SER A 33 -9.05 4.10 -5.36
C SER A 33 -8.08 4.70 -6.39
N ARG A 34 -7.02 5.40 -5.96
CA ARG A 34 -5.98 5.90 -6.88
C ARG A 34 -5.26 4.80 -7.66
N PHE A 35 -5.15 3.60 -7.08
CA PHE A 35 -4.50 2.47 -7.74
C PHE A 35 -5.42 1.77 -8.75
N PHE A 36 -6.74 1.81 -8.54
CA PHE A 36 -7.74 1.13 -9.38
C PHE A 36 -8.56 2.04 -10.30
N GLY A 37 -8.55 3.36 -10.09
CA GLY A 37 -9.39 4.35 -10.78
C GLY A 37 -10.51 4.86 -9.90
#